data_AF-A0A5S3Y5Q0-F1
#
_entry.id   AF-A0A5S3Y5Q0-F1
#
_cell.length_a   1.000
_cell.length_b   1.000
_cell.length_c   1.000
_cell.angle_alpha   90.00
_cell.angle_beta   90.00
_cell.angle_gamma   90.00
#
_symmetry.space_group_name_H-M   'P 1'
#
loop_
_entity.id
_entity.type
_entity.pdbx_description
1 polymer ?
#
loop_
_entity_poly.entity_id
_entity_poly.type
_entity_poly.pdbx_seq_one_letter_code
_entity_poly.pdbx_strand_id
1 'polypeptide(L)' 'MSRANSLYLVKQLLIILTLLYTINFICNEYLAWNSFIDCQNKCQTLGLNKGKIQKTVFSDDVTLCRCLDDSAYYVVLD' A
#
# COMPACT_ATOMS: atom_id res chain seq x y z
N MET A 1 29.95 -18.57 26.61
CA MET A 1 28.46 -18.53 26.52
C MET A 1 27.97 -19.90 26.05
N SER A 2 27.04 -20.53 26.77
CA SER A 2 26.53 -21.88 26.46
C SER A 2 25.84 -21.92 25.09
N ARG A 3 26.00 -23.02 24.33
CA ARG A 3 25.30 -23.28 23.05
C ARG A 3 23.77 -23.06 23.16
N ALA A 4 23.20 -23.35 24.33
CA ALA A 4 21.77 -23.14 24.61
C ALA A 4 21.36 -21.66 24.60
N ASN A 5 22.21 -20.77 25.12
CA ASN A 5 21.93 -19.32 25.11
C ASN A 5 22.02 -18.74 23.70
N SER A 6 22.93 -19.23 22.86
CA SER A 6 23.03 -18.79 21.46
C SER A 6 21.77 -19.18 20.66
N LEU A 7 21.31 -20.43 20.80
CA LEU A 7 20.07 -20.90 20.16
C LEU A 7 18.84 -20.12 20.62
N TYR A 8 18.77 -19.78 21.91
CA TYR A 8 17.68 -18.97 22.44
C TYR A 8 17.67 -17.54 21.85
N LEU A 9 18.83 -16.89 21.75
CA LEU A 9 18.96 -15.56 21.16
C LEU A 9 18.59 -15.56 19.66
N VAL A 10 19.02 -16.58 18.90
CA VAL A 10 18.66 -16.73 17.49
C VAL A 10 17.15 -16.90 17.32
N LYS A 11 16.51 -17.71 18.17
CA LYS A 11 15.05 -17.88 18.14
C LYS A 11 14.31 -16.56 18.39
N GLN A 12 14.76 -15.79 19.39
CA GLN A 12 14.16 -14.48 19.70
C GLN A 12 14.34 -13.50 18.54
N LEU A 13 15.53 -13.45 17.93
CA LEU A 13 15.79 -12.63 16.74
C LEU A 13 14.86 -12.99 15.58
N LEU A 14 14.67 -14.28 15.30
CA LEU A 14 13.77 -14.73 14.25
C LEU A 14 12.31 -14.33 14.52
N ILE A 15 11.85 -14.44 15.76
CA ILE A 15 10.49 -14.02 16.16
C ILE A 15 10.32 -12.51 15.97
N ILE A 16 11.32 -11.71 16.37
CA ILE A 16 11.27 -10.26 16.22
C ILE A 16 11.25 -9.88 14.73
N LEU A 17 12.09 -10.53 13.92
CA LEU A 17 12.15 -10.29 12.48
C LEU A 17 10.83 -10.61 11.78
N THR A 18 10.19 -11.74 12.11
CA THR A 18 8.90 -12.10 11.51
C THR A 18 7.79 -11.14 11.93
N LEU A 19 7.78 -10.67 13.19
CA LEU A 19 6.86 -9.64 13.66
C LEU A 19 7.03 -8.33 12.88
N LEU A 20 8.27 -7.85 12.75
CA LEU A 20 8.57 -6.61 12.02
C LEU A 20 8.18 -6.72 10.55
N TYR A 21 8.47 -7.86 9.91
CA TYR A 21 8.07 -8.11 8.53
C TYR A 21 6.55 -8.10 8.36
N THR A 22 5.83 -8.73 9.28
CA THR A 22 4.36 -8.79 9.25
C THR A 22 3.75 -7.40 9.42
N ILE A 23 4.27 -6.60 10.36
CA ILE A 23 3.82 -5.21 10.56
C ILE A 23 4.07 -4.39 9.29
N ASN A 24 5.26 -4.48 8.70
CA ASN A 24 5.59 -3.74 7.49
C ASN A 24 4.68 -4.13 6.31
N PHE A 25 4.42 -5.43 6.15
CA PHE A 25 3.48 -5.93 5.14
C PHE A 25 2.06 -5.36 5.33
N ILE A 26 1.52 -5.40 6.56
CA ILE A 26 0.20 -4.84 6.86
C ILE A 26 0.16 -3.34 6.61
N CYS A 27 1.19 -2.59 7.00
CA CYS A 27 1.27 -1.16 6.75
C CYS A 27 1.29 -0.84 5.25
N ASN A 28 2.06 -1.57 4.44
CA ASN A 28 2.10 -1.35 2.99
C ASN A 28 0.78 -1.69 2.32
N GLU A 29 0.14 -2.80 2.70
CA GLU A 29 -1.19 -3.16 2.20
C GLU A 29 -2.24 -2.13 2.63
N TYR A 30 -2.15 -1.60 3.85
CA TYR A 30 -3.04 -0.55 4.33
C TYR A 30 -2.90 0.74 3.53
N LEU A 31 -1.66 1.18 3.23
CA LEU A 31 -1.41 2.36 2.40
C LEU A 31 -1.94 2.17 0.96
N ALA A 32 -1.71 0.99 0.38
CA ALA A 32 -2.23 0.65 -0.95
C ALA A 32 -3.76 0.61 -0.97
N TRP A 33 -4.39 0.06 0.05
CA TRP A 33 -5.84 0.04 0.18
C TRP A 33 -6.41 1.44 0.39
N ASN A 34 -5.78 2.27 1.22
CA ASN A 34 -6.23 3.64 1.49
C ASN A 34 -6.17 4.52 0.23
N SER A 35 -5.09 4.43 -0.56
CA SER A 35 -4.99 5.13 -1.85
C SER A 35 -6.03 4.64 -2.86
N PHE A 36 -6.39 3.36 -2.84
CA PHE A 36 -7.46 2.82 -3.68
C PHE A 36 -8.82 3.38 -3.29
N ILE A 37 -9.12 3.43 -1.99
CA ILE A 37 -10.39 3.97 -1.48
C ILE A 37 -10.48 5.48 -1.77
N ASP A 38 -9.41 6.25 -1.57
CA ASP A 38 -9.40 7.69 -1.91
C ASP A 38 -9.68 7.92 -3.40
N CYS A 39 -9.08 7.10 -4.27
CA CYS A 39 -9.37 7.10 -5.70
C CYS A 39 -10.84 6.79 -6.02
N GLN A 40 -11.42 5.75 -5.41
CA GLN A 40 -12.84 5.44 -5.62
C GLN A 40 -13.75 6.56 -5.13
N ASN A 41 -13.48 7.09 -3.94
CA ASN A 41 -14.28 8.16 -3.34
C ASN A 41 -14.25 9.43 -4.20
N LYS A 42 -13.06 9.85 -4.66
CA LYS A 42 -12.92 10.99 -5.58
C LYS A 42 -13.69 10.77 -6.89
N CYS A 43 -13.62 9.58 -7.47
CA CYS A 43 -14.43 9.26 -8.66
C CYS A 43 -15.94 9.29 -8.36
N GLN A 44 -16.37 8.76 -7.21
CA GLN A 44 -17.77 8.79 -6.80
C GLN A 44 -18.28 10.22 -6.58
N THR A 45 -17.47 11.12 -6.00
CA THR A 45 -17.84 12.54 -5.87
C THR A 45 -18.01 13.24 -7.21
N LEU A 46 -17.35 12.74 -8.26
CA LEU A 46 -17.50 13.20 -9.64
C LEU A 46 -18.67 12.52 -10.38
N GLY A 47 -19.45 11.67 -9.70
CA GLY A 47 -20.56 10.91 -10.29
C GLY A 47 -20.13 9.63 -11.03
N LEU A 48 -18.87 9.21 -10.89
CA LEU A 48 -18.29 8.08 -11.60
C LEU A 48 -18.17 6.86 -10.68
N ASN A 49 -18.70 5.72 -11.12
CA ASN A 49 -18.82 4.53 -10.27
C ASN A 49 -17.51 3.77 -10.07
N LYS A 50 -16.46 4.04 -10.87
CA LYS A 50 -15.20 3.28 -10.85
C LYS A 50 -13.98 4.16 -11.08
N GLY A 51 -13.04 4.12 -10.14
CA GLY A 51 -11.67 4.60 -10.31
C GLY A 51 -10.69 3.45 -10.54
N LYS A 52 -9.58 3.73 -11.22
CA LYS A 52 -8.43 2.83 -11.33
C LYS A 52 -7.16 3.59 -11.00
N ILE A 53 -6.39 3.11 -10.04
CA ILE A 53 -5.04 3.63 -9.79
C ILE A 53 -4.17 3.32 -11.01
N GLN A 54 -3.53 4.35 -11.55
CA GLN A 54 -2.54 4.25 -12.61
C GLN A 54 -1.23 4.86 -12.10
N LYS A 55 -0.22 4.00 -11.94
CA LYS A 55 1.14 4.46 -11.65
C LYS A 55 1.69 5.17 -12.88
N THR A 56 2.25 6.36 -12.69
CA THR A 56 2.91 7.07 -13.79
C THR A 56 4.32 6.54 -13.99
N VAL A 57 4.79 6.55 -15.24
CA VAL A 57 6.19 6.20 -15.57
C VAL A 57 7.14 7.35 -15.20
N PHE A 58 6.59 8.53 -14.90
CA PHE A 58 7.36 9.77 -14.70
C PHE A 58 7.70 10.04 -13.24
N SER A 59 6.94 9.50 -12.28
CA SER A 59 7.23 9.63 -10.85
C SER A 59 6.54 8.52 -10.07
N ASP A 60 7.31 7.78 -9.26
CA ASP A 60 6.80 6.79 -8.30
C ASP A 60 6.04 7.45 -7.14
N ASP A 61 6.25 8.75 -6.93
CA ASP A 61 5.61 9.53 -5.86
C ASP A 61 4.21 10.03 -6.24
N VAL A 62 3.88 10.08 -7.54
CA VAL A 62 2.57 10.57 -8.00
C VAL A 62 1.68 9.40 -8.39
N THR A 63 0.74 9.08 -7.50
CA THR A 63 -0.31 8.09 -7.76
C THR A 63 -1.46 8.78 -8.49
N LEU A 64 -1.66 8.49 -9.80
CA LEU A 64 -2.81 9.03 -10.52
C LEU A 64 -4.01 8.10 -10.35
N CYS A 65 -5.18 8.69 -10.06
CA CYS A 65 -6.45 8.00 -10.13
C CYS A 65 -7.12 8.30 -11.48
N ARG A 66 -7.35 7.28 -12.29
CA ARG A 66 -8.14 7.39 -13.53
C ARG A 66 -9.58 7.00 -13.24
N CYS A 67 -10.51 7.94 -13.30
CA CYS A 67 -11.93 7.64 -13.25
C CYS A 67 -12.40 7.13 -14.62
N LEU A 68 -13.07 5.97 -14.62
CA LEU A 68 -13.51 5.29 -15.83
C LEU A 68 -14.93 5.76 -16.18
N ASP A 69 -15.04 6.49 -17.29
CA ASP A 69 -16.28 6.85 -17.97
C ASP A 69 -16.05 6.88 -19.50
N ASP A 70 -17.09 7.17 -20.29
CA ASP A 70 -17.00 7.35 -21.76
C ASP A 70 -15.92 8.38 -22.18
N SER A 71 -15.62 9.34 -21.30
CA SER A 71 -14.40 10.15 -21.34
C SER A 71 -13.59 9.90 -20.07
N ALA A 72 -12.38 9.31 -20.18
CA ALA A 72 -11.55 9.05 -19.01
C ALA A 72 -11.01 10.36 -18.40
N TYR A 73 -11.34 10.63 -17.13
CA TYR A 73 -10.81 11.76 -16.37
C TYR A 73 -9.65 11.30 -15.47
N TYR A 74 -8.58 12.10 -15.44
CA TYR A 74 -7.43 11.88 -14.56
C TYR A 74 -7.53 12.80 -13.34
N VAL A 75 -7.49 12.21 -12.15
CA VAL A 75 -7.49 12.90 -10.86
C VAL A 75 -6.16 12.60 -10.17
N VAL A 76 -5.49 13.65 -9.70
CA VAL A 76 -4.26 13.51 -8.91
C VAL A 76 -4.64 13.11 -7.49
N LEU A 77 -4.06 12.03 -6.98
CA LEU A 77 -4.05 11.73 -5.55
C LEU A 77 -2.81 12.46 -4.98
N ASP A 78 -3.05 13.36 -4.04
CA ASP A 78 -2.00 14.07 -3.29
C ASP A 78 -1.33 13.10 -2.29
#